data_AF-K8DXP4-F1
#
_entry.id   AF-K8DXP4-F1
#
_cell.length_a   1.000
_cell.length_b   1.000
_cell.length_c   1.000
_cell.angle_alpha   90.00
_cell.angle_beta   90.00
_cell.angle_gamma   90.00
#
_symmetry.space_group_name_H-M   'P 1'
#
loop_
_entity.id
_entity.type
_entity.pdbx_description
1 polymer ?
#
loop_
_entity_poly.entity_id
_entity_poly.type
_entity_poly.pdbx_seq_one_letter_code
_entity_poly.pdbx_strand_id
1 'polypeptide(L)'
;MLKMLNVFFTCTGFINRHVIKLLVGVICFSAWFGYYYPGVGQRLQPFSPACLFVMLYPMMIGLEFGELRQALAKLKVITLAIGVNFTISPLLAYFLAKTFLNAYPDFAVGLILIGTVPCAGMVITWTGMSRGSIPVALLVTTFR
;
A
#
# COMPACT_ATOMS: atom_id res chain seq x y z
N MET A 1 -1.69 4.87 31.48
CA MET A 1 -2.55 4.45 30.33
C MET A 1 -3.17 5.64 29.58
N LEU A 2 -3.91 6.54 30.23
CA LEU A 2 -4.53 7.72 29.59
C LEU A 2 -3.56 8.73 28.95
N LYS A 3 -2.38 8.99 29.55
CA LYS A 3 -1.36 9.88 28.96
C LYS A 3 -0.75 9.34 27.65
N MET A 4 -0.56 8.02 27.54
CA MET A 4 -0.05 7.39 26.31
C MET A 4 -1.07 7.47 25.17
N LEU A 5 -2.36 7.27 25.47
CA LEU A 5 -3.42 7.39 24.48
C LEU A 5 -3.52 8.82 23.91
N ASN A 6 -3.40 9.83 24.77
CA ASN A 6 -3.53 11.23 24.37
C ASN A 6 -2.35 11.74 23.51
N VAL A 7 -1.13 11.24 23.79
CA VAL A 7 0.04 11.47 22.92
C VAL A 7 -0.14 10.78 21.58
N PHE A 8 -0.67 9.55 21.56
CA PHE A 8 -0.93 8.82 20.32
C PHE A 8 -1.91 9.58 19.42
N PHE A 9 -3.06 10.02 19.96
CA PHE A 9 -4.05 10.81 19.21
C PHE A 9 -3.51 12.17 18.73
N THR A 10 -2.67 12.84 19.54
CA THR A 10 -2.05 14.12 19.15
C THR A 10 -1.03 13.93 18.02
N CYS A 11 -0.18 12.90 18.11
CA CYS A 11 0.77 12.55 17.06
C CYS A 11 0.05 12.14 15.77
N THR A 12 -1.03 11.35 15.84
CA THR A 12 -1.84 11.00 14.67
C THR A 12 -2.44 12.24 14.00
N GLY A 13 -2.93 13.22 14.78
CA GLY A 13 -3.46 14.48 14.25
C GLY A 13 -2.39 15.34 13.55
N PHE A 14 -1.19 15.44 14.12
CA PHE A 14 -0.07 16.17 13.54
C PHE A 14 0.46 15.51 12.25
N ILE A 15 0.63 14.18 12.29
CA ILE A 15 1.08 13.38 11.14
C ILE A 15 0.08 13.51 10.01
N ASN A 16 -1.22 13.40 10.27
CA ASN A 16 -2.25 13.52 9.23
C ASN A 16 -2.25 14.92 8.56
N ARG A 17 -2.04 15.99 9.34
CA ARG A 17 -1.97 17.36 8.81
C ARG A 17 -0.74 17.62 7.94
N HIS A 18 0.37 16.95 8.20
CA HIS A 18 1.65 17.17 7.51
C HIS A 18 2.16 15.96 6.73
N VAL A 19 1.30 14.96 6.47
CA VAL A 19 1.70 13.67 5.91
C VAL A 19 2.41 13.80 4.57
N ILE A 20 1.91 14.69 3.70
CA ILE A 20 2.49 14.93 2.37
C ILE A 20 3.89 15.57 2.49
N LYS A 21 4.06 16.56 3.38
CA LYS A 21 5.37 17.21 3.60
C LYS A 21 6.38 16.23 4.20
N LEU A 22 5.93 15.39 5.13
CA LEU A 22 6.77 14.37 5.76
C LEU A 22 7.19 13.29 4.76
N LEU A 23 6.26 12.78 3.93
CA LEU A 23 6.58 11.79 2.90
C LEU A 23 7.63 12.30 1.91
N VAL A 24 7.44 13.51 1.38
CA VAL A 24 8.41 14.13 0.47
C VAL A 24 9.75 14.33 1.18
N GLY A 25 9.74 14.81 2.42
CA GLY A 25 10.95 14.98 3.22
C GLY A 25 11.72 13.67 3.43
N VAL A 26 11.03 12.58 3.74
CA VAL A 26 11.64 11.25 3.95
C VAL A 26 12.19 10.68 2.63
N ILE A 27 11.49 10.85 1.50
CA ILE A 27 11.97 10.40 0.19
C ILE A 27 13.24 11.15 -0.20
N CYS A 28 13.24 12.49 -0.07
CA CYS A 28 14.42 13.31 -0.35
C CYS A 28 15.60 12.93 0.56
N PHE A 29 15.35 12.77 1.86
CA PHE A 29 16.39 12.43 2.83
C PHE A 29 16.97 11.03 2.61
N SER A 30 16.12 10.04 2.32
CA SER A 30 16.56 8.67 2.05
C SER A 30 17.34 8.55 0.73
N ALA A 31 16.93 9.26 -0.32
CA ALA A 31 17.66 9.32 -1.58
C ALA A 31 19.05 9.97 -1.40
N TRP A 32 19.09 11.10 -0.67
CA TRP A 32 20.35 11.76 -0.33
C TRP A 32 21.26 10.83 0.46
N PHE A 33 20.76 10.23 1.54
CA PHE A 33 21.56 9.35 2.40
C PHE A 33 22.02 8.08 1.68
N GLY A 34 21.17 7.50 0.82
CA GLY A 34 21.49 6.34 0.01
C GLY A 34 22.58 6.61 -1.04
N TYR A 35 22.66 7.84 -1.56
CA TYR A 35 23.70 8.25 -2.51
C TYR A 35 25.09 8.31 -1.84
N TYR A 36 25.18 8.84 -0.62
CA TYR A 36 26.47 8.95 0.09
C TYR A 36 26.96 7.61 0.67
N TYR A 37 26.06 6.71 1.04
CA TYR A 37 26.41 5.42 1.67
C TYR A 37 25.70 4.24 1.00
N PRO A 38 26.18 3.77 -0.18
CA PRO A 38 25.52 2.72 -0.96
C PRO A 38 25.43 1.36 -0.24
N GLY A 39 26.28 1.12 0.79
CA GLY A 39 26.26 -0.11 1.59
C GLY A 39 25.15 -0.18 2.66
N VAL A 40 24.45 0.92 2.94
CA VAL A 40 23.38 0.94 3.96
C VAL A 40 22.18 0.10 3.50
N GLY A 41 21.83 0.15 2.22
CA GLY A 41 20.71 -0.61 1.66
C GLY A 41 20.86 -2.12 1.88
N GLN A 42 22.02 -2.69 1.58
CA GLN A 42 22.29 -4.13 1.75
C GLN A 42 22.26 -4.57 3.23
N ARG A 43 22.64 -3.69 4.17
CA ARG A 43 22.56 -4.01 5.61
C ARG A 43 21.13 -3.92 6.16
N LEU A 44 20.28 -3.08 5.57
CA LEU A 44 18.90 -2.91 5.99
C LEU A 44 17.93 -3.90 5.31
N GLN A 45 18.30 -4.45 4.16
CA GLN A 45 17.52 -5.48 3.45
C GLN A 45 16.97 -6.61 4.36
N PRO A 46 17.76 -7.24 5.25
CA PRO A 46 17.24 -8.32 6.11
C PRO A 46 16.16 -7.85 7.11
N PHE A 47 16.11 -6.56 7.46
CA PHE A 47 15.11 -6.00 8.37
C PHE A 47 13.81 -5.59 7.67
N SER A 48 13.81 -5.45 6.33
CA SER A 48 12.65 -5.01 5.56
C SER A 48 11.38 -5.85 5.82
N PRO A 49 11.41 -7.19 5.83
CA PRO A 49 10.21 -8.00 6.07
C PRO A 49 9.59 -7.75 7.46
N ALA A 50 10.42 -7.50 8.48
CA ALA A 50 9.93 -7.18 9.82
C ALA A 50 9.21 -5.82 9.84
N CYS A 51 9.75 -4.81 9.15
CA CYS A 51 9.10 -3.52 9.00
C CYS A 51 7.76 -3.63 8.24
N LEU A 52 7.72 -4.41 7.15
CA LEU A 52 6.48 -4.69 6.42
C LEU A 52 5.45 -5.38 7.32
N PHE A 53 5.86 -6.36 8.13
CA PHE A 53 4.97 -7.03 9.06
C PHE A 53 4.39 -6.06 10.09
N VAL A 54 5.23 -5.20 10.68
CA VAL A 54 4.80 -4.15 11.62
C VAL A 54 3.84 -3.16 10.97
N MET A 55 3.97 -2.88 9.68
CA MET A 55 3.06 -1.99 8.95
C MET A 55 1.73 -2.66 8.58
N LEU A 56 1.74 -3.95 8.25
CA LEU A 56 0.54 -4.71 7.89
C LEU A 56 -0.29 -5.12 9.11
N TYR A 57 0.36 -5.42 10.22
CA TYR A 57 -0.31 -5.89 11.45
C TYR A 57 -1.40 -4.95 11.98
N PRO A 58 -1.21 -3.62 12.08
CA PRO A 58 -2.25 -2.67 12.47
C PRO A 58 -3.47 -2.69 11.55
N MET A 59 -3.26 -2.91 10.25
CA MET A 59 -4.34 -2.97 9.27
C MET A 59 -5.21 -4.22 9.48
N MET A 60 -4.62 -5.34 9.89
CA MET A 60 -5.34 -6.60 10.11
C MET A 60 -6.12 -6.62 11.42
N ILE A 61 -5.62 -5.99 12.49
CA ILE A 61 -6.32 -5.96 13.79
C ILE A 61 -7.57 -5.10 13.77
N GLY A 62 -7.59 -4.03 12.97
CA GLY A 62 -8.74 -3.11 12.88
C GLY A 62 -9.98 -3.70 12.20
N LEU A 63 -9.99 -5.00 11.92
CA LEU A 63 -10.99 -5.67 11.11
C LEU A 63 -11.98 -6.46 11.98
N GLU A 64 -13.26 -6.12 11.90
CA GLU A 64 -14.32 -6.89 12.54
C GLU A 64 -14.78 -8.05 11.64
N PHE A 65 -14.64 -9.28 12.12
CA PHE A 65 -15.04 -10.49 11.38
C PHE A 65 -16.54 -10.53 11.00
N GLY A 66 -17.39 -9.81 11.73
CA GLY A 66 -18.81 -9.67 11.41
C GLY A 66 -19.06 -8.91 10.11
N GLU A 67 -18.30 -7.83 9.87
CA GLU A 67 -18.42 -7.00 8.67
C GLU A 67 -17.87 -7.72 7.42
N LEU A 68 -16.81 -8.52 7.59
CA LEU A 68 -16.30 -9.39 6.53
C LEU A 68 -17.37 -10.34 6.01
N ARG A 69 -18.15 -10.96 6.90
CA ARG A 69 -19.20 -11.92 6.52
C ARG A 69 -20.32 -11.24 5.73
N GLN A 70 -20.68 -10.01 6.07
CA GLN A 70 -21.66 -9.23 5.30
C GLN A 70 -21.10 -8.78 3.95
N ALA A 71 -19.82 -8.42 3.89
CA ALA A 71 -19.17 -8.00 2.66
C ALA A 71 -19.01 -9.17 1.67
N LEU A 72 -18.78 -10.41 2.15
CA LEU A 72 -18.82 -11.63 1.34
C LEU A 72 -20.18 -11.90 0.69
N ALA A 73 -21.29 -11.37 1.22
CA ALA A 73 -22.59 -11.49 0.55
C ALA A 73 -22.66 -10.70 -0.77
N LYS A 74 -21.75 -9.73 -0.98
CA LYS A 74 -21.66 -8.91 -2.20
C LYS A 74 -20.71 -9.50 -3.25
N LEU A 75 -20.82 -10.81 -3.51
CA LEU A 75 -19.94 -11.55 -4.43
C LEU A 75 -19.82 -10.92 -5.81
N LYS A 76 -20.91 -10.37 -6.38
CA LYS A 76 -20.89 -9.73 -7.71
C LYS A 76 -19.92 -8.55 -7.81
N VAL A 77 -19.83 -7.74 -6.75
CA VAL A 77 -18.94 -6.56 -6.73
C VAL A 77 -17.50 -7.02 -6.55
N ILE A 78 -17.29 -8.04 -5.71
CA ILE A 78 -15.96 -8.62 -5.46
C ILE A 78 -15.41 -9.28 -6.73
N THR A 79 -16.19 -10.10 -7.42
CA THR A 79 -15.73 -10.78 -8.65
C THR A 79 -15.47 -9.80 -9.79
N LEU A 80 -16.32 -8.77 -9.95
CA LEU A 80 -16.07 -7.72 -10.93
C LEU A 80 -14.77 -6.96 -10.60
N ALA A 81 -14.58 -6.58 -9.34
CA ALA A 81 -13.38 -5.87 -8.91
C ALA A 81 -12.12 -6.73 -9.10
N ILE A 82 -12.15 -8.03 -8.77
CA ILE A 82 -11.04 -8.95 -9.01
C ILE A 82 -10.74 -9.06 -10.50
N GLY A 83 -11.76 -9.26 -11.35
CA GLY A 83 -11.58 -9.37 -12.80
C GLY A 83 -10.97 -8.10 -13.41
N VAL A 84 -11.46 -6.93 -12.99
CA VAL A 84 -10.93 -5.63 -13.41
C VAL A 84 -9.49 -5.45 -12.93
N ASN A 85 -9.19 -5.78 -11.67
CA ASN A 85 -7.85 -5.62 -11.12
C ASN A 85 -6.82 -6.54 -11.79
N PHE A 86 -7.16 -7.81 -11.99
CA PHE A 86 -6.26 -8.79 -12.59
C PHE A 86 -6.12 -8.62 -14.11
N THR A 87 -7.08 -7.99 -14.77
CA THR A 87 -6.99 -7.75 -16.22
C THR A 87 -6.35 -6.39 -16.51
N ILE A 88 -6.86 -5.32 -15.89
CA ILE A 88 -6.46 -3.95 -16.25
C ILE A 88 -5.09 -3.60 -15.69
N SER A 89 -4.77 -3.94 -14.43
CA SER A 89 -3.47 -3.57 -13.84
C SER A 89 -2.27 -4.19 -14.59
N PRO A 90 -2.19 -5.51 -14.83
CA PRO A 90 -1.05 -6.08 -15.52
C PRO A 90 -1.02 -5.72 -17.01
N LEU A 91 -2.18 -5.58 -17.66
CA LEU A 91 -2.24 -5.15 -19.06
C LEU A 91 -1.69 -3.73 -19.22
N LEU A 92 -2.07 -2.82 -18.32
CA LEU A 92 -1.57 -1.45 -18.32
C LEU A 92 -0.07 -1.41 -18.03
N ALA A 93 0.40 -2.17 -17.03
CA ALA A 93 1.82 -2.26 -16.68
C ALA A 93 2.66 -2.82 -17.84
N TYR A 94 2.15 -3.86 -18.53
CA TYR A 94 2.78 -4.43 -19.71
C TYR A 94 2.85 -3.45 -20.87
N PHE A 95 1.77 -2.73 -21.15
CA PHE A 95 1.73 -1.76 -22.23
C PHE A 95 2.70 -0.60 -21.99
N LEU A 96 2.74 -0.07 -20.76
CA LEU A 96 3.67 0.97 -20.34
C LEU A 96 5.13 0.49 -20.42
N ALA A 97 5.41 -0.73 -19.93
CA ALA A 97 6.74 -1.32 -20.01
C ALA A 97 7.22 -1.48 -21.46
N LYS A 98 6.34 -1.96 -22.35
CA LYS A 98 6.67 -2.20 -23.76
C LYS A 98 6.87 -0.91 -24.56
N THR A 99 6.11 0.14 -24.27
CA THR A 99 6.14 1.41 -25.01
C THR A 99 7.27 2.34 -24.56
N PHE A 100 7.50 2.47 -23.25
CA PHE A 100 8.50 3.41 -22.71
C PHE A 100 9.82 2.76 -22.31
N LEU A 101 9.83 1.50 -21.89
CA LEU A 101 11.00 0.84 -21.27
C LEU A 101 11.57 -0.32 -22.09
N ASN A 102 11.28 -0.37 -23.39
CA ASN A 102 11.76 -1.45 -24.27
C ASN A 102 13.30 -1.59 -24.25
N ALA A 103 14.01 -0.46 -24.18
CA ALA A 103 15.46 -0.41 -24.12
C ALA A 103 16.07 -0.80 -22.75
N TYR A 104 15.25 -0.96 -21.70
CA TYR A 104 15.68 -1.14 -20.32
C TYR A 104 14.91 -2.29 -19.64
N PRO A 105 15.32 -3.56 -19.89
CA PRO A 105 14.57 -4.72 -19.44
C PRO A 105 14.46 -4.83 -17.91
N ASP A 106 15.49 -4.44 -17.16
CA ASP A 106 15.47 -4.49 -15.70
C ASP A 106 14.39 -3.55 -15.10
N PHE A 107 14.27 -2.35 -15.66
CA PHE A 107 13.25 -1.39 -15.24
C PHE A 107 11.84 -1.82 -15.70
N ALA A 108 11.73 -2.48 -16.85
CA ALA A 108 10.46 -3.02 -17.34
C ALA A 108 9.92 -4.11 -16.40
N VAL A 109 10.79 -5.00 -15.92
CA VAL A 109 10.43 -6.02 -14.92
C VAL A 109 9.99 -5.35 -13.61
N GLY A 110 10.72 -4.34 -13.14
CA GLY A 110 10.34 -3.57 -11.94
C GLY A 110 8.97 -2.91 -12.07
N LEU A 111 8.66 -2.34 -13.24
CA LEU A 111 7.37 -1.70 -13.53
C LEU A 111 6.21 -2.71 -13.53
N ILE A 112 6.43 -3.90 -14.10
CA ILE A 112 5.42 -4.97 -14.08
C ILE A 112 5.22 -5.49 -12.65
N LEU A 113 6.29 -5.70 -11.89
CA LEU A 113 6.22 -6.11 -10.49
C LEU A 113 5.41 -5.11 -9.66
N ILE A 114 5.72 -3.82 -9.72
CA ILE A 114 4.99 -2.81 -8.92
C ILE A 114 3.54 -2.65 -9.37
N GLY A 115 3.23 -2.82 -10.66
CA GLY A 115 1.87 -2.76 -11.18
C GLY A 115 1.00 -3.96 -10.79
N THR A 116 1.64 -5.12 -10.59
CA THR A 116 0.94 -6.37 -10.25
C THR A 116 0.76 -6.52 -8.73
N VAL A 117 1.74 -6.06 -7.94
CA VAL A 117 1.70 -6.14 -6.47
C VAL A 117 0.45 -5.46 -5.90
N PRO A 118 -0.26 -6.08 -4.94
CA PRO A 118 -1.43 -5.49 -4.32
C PRO A 118 -1.05 -4.30 -3.43
N CYS A 119 -1.69 -3.15 -3.65
CA CYS A 119 -1.59 -2.01 -2.74
C CYS A 119 -2.77 -2.02 -1.76
N ALA A 120 -2.52 -2.48 -0.52
CA ALA A 120 -3.59 -2.58 0.48
C ALA A 120 -3.92 -1.23 1.14
N GLY A 121 -2.90 -0.45 1.51
CA GLY A 121 -3.10 0.74 2.34
C GLY A 121 -3.85 1.88 1.64
N MET A 122 -3.48 2.19 0.40
CA MET A 122 -4.02 3.34 -0.31
C MET A 122 -5.52 3.17 -0.61
N VAL A 123 -5.92 1.99 -1.08
CA VAL A 123 -7.31 1.70 -1.50
C VAL A 123 -8.30 1.84 -0.33
N ILE A 124 -7.90 1.41 0.87
CA ILE A 124 -8.72 1.51 2.08
C ILE A 124 -8.97 2.99 2.43
N THR A 125 -7.93 3.83 2.39
CA THR A 125 -8.06 5.26 2.68
C THR A 125 -8.98 5.97 1.67
N TRP A 126 -8.83 5.69 0.36
CA TRP A 126 -9.71 6.26 -0.66
C TRP A 126 -11.15 5.79 -0.52
N THR A 127 -11.35 4.52 -0.17
CA THR A 127 -12.70 3.97 0.08
C THR A 127 -13.34 4.69 1.26
N GLY A 128 -12.60 4.91 2.35
CA GLY A 128 -13.07 5.68 3.50
C GLY A 128 -13.42 7.13 3.17
N MET A 129 -12.57 7.80 2.38
CA MET A 129 -12.86 9.16 1.90
C MET A 129 -14.09 9.22 0.99
N SER A 130 -14.32 8.16 0.21
CA SER A 130 -15.46 8.06 -0.71
C SER A 130 -16.74 7.57 -0.04
N ARG A 131 -16.76 7.43 1.30
CA ARG A 131 -17.88 6.83 2.08
C ARG A 131 -18.26 5.42 1.61
N GLY A 132 -17.32 4.70 1.01
CA GLY A 132 -17.47 3.32 0.59
C GLY A 132 -17.33 2.35 1.76
N SER A 133 -17.74 1.10 1.56
CA SER A 133 -17.58 0.05 2.57
C SER A 133 -16.13 -0.43 2.65
N ILE A 134 -15.43 -0.01 3.72
CA ILE A 134 -14.08 -0.48 4.08
C ILE A 134 -13.96 -2.02 4.08
N PRO A 135 -14.93 -2.79 4.61
CA PRO A 135 -14.82 -4.26 4.66
C PRO A 135 -14.79 -4.91 3.28
N VAL A 136 -15.53 -4.35 2.31
CA VAL A 136 -15.52 -4.83 0.92
C VAL A 136 -14.19 -4.47 0.25
N ALA A 137 -13.68 -3.25 0.47
CA ALA A 137 -12.37 -2.85 -0.07
C ALA A 137 -11.25 -3.75 0.46
N LEU A 138 -11.27 -4.06 1.76
CA LEU A 138 -10.28 -4.90 2.39
C LEU A 138 -10.36 -6.35 1.89
N LEU A 139 -11.57 -6.90 1.71
CA LEU A 139 -11.75 -8.19 1.05
C LEU A 139 -11.19 -8.20 -0.38
N VAL A 140 -11.53 -7.18 -1.18
CA VAL A 140 -11.04 -7.08 -2.57
C VAL A 140 -9.51 -6.98 -2.61
N THR A 141 -8.87 -6.27 -1.68
CA THR A 141 -7.40 -6.18 -1.63
C THR A 141 -6.72 -7.47 -1.15
N THR A 142 -7.40 -8.29 -0.33
CA THR A 142 -6.87 -9.58 0.15
C THR A 142 -7.05 -10.70 -0.86
N PHE A 143 -8.11 -10.64 -1.69
CA PHE A 143 -8.48 -11.69 -2.65
C PHE A 143 -8.11 -11.37 -4.12
N ARG A 144 -7.27 -10.36 -4.38
CA ARG A 144 -6.76 -9.99 -5.71
C ARG A 144 -5.40 -10.61 -5.99
#